data_AF-W3WUX7-F1
#
_entry.id   AF-W3WUX7-F1
#
_cell.length_a   1.000
_cell.length_b   1.000
_cell.length_c   1.000
_cell.angle_alpha   90.00
_cell.angle_beta   90.00
_cell.angle_gamma   90.00
#
_symmetry.space_group_name_H-M   'P 1'
#
loop_
_entity.id
_entity.type
_entity.pdbx_description
1 polymer ?
#
loop_
_entity_poly.entity_id
_entity_poly.type
_entity_poly.pdbx_seq_one_letter_code
_entity_poly.pdbx_strand_id
1 'polypeptide(L)'
;MASTFNLEGFPNPVEVTLPEKFTSQELLGFEAFNNWTSSLKHNLALQQDPKHAFHKYPYRLTKIEVQSFDKFGPTKIGFVKLKATVISDNEDAPELPGIAFLRGGSVAVLMILRPTDSMDEKWVVMTEQPRIPACSLSFREIPAGMLEKGKSLRGNAAAEIEEETGFVLPEDQLIDLTKLALQQAETQETLQPAIYPSPGGSDEYIPIFLWEKELDRQEIEDLRGRLTGLRTQGEMITLRVVRYEELWRTGARDAKTLAAWALYEGLNRAGVIQKEIKRRQGMFNTSNDIIP
;
A
#
# COMPACT_ATOMS: atom_id res chain seq x y z
N MET A 1 -20.37 27.16 -10.17
CA MET A 1 -21.41 26.54 -9.33
C MET A 1 -20.98 25.13 -8.99
N ALA A 2 -21.17 24.70 -7.74
CA ALA A 2 -21.04 23.30 -7.35
C ALA A 2 -22.01 22.46 -8.19
N SER A 3 -21.58 21.27 -8.60
CA SER A 3 -22.41 20.35 -9.40
C SER A 3 -22.77 19.13 -8.57
N THR A 4 -23.92 18.53 -8.87
CA THR A 4 -24.43 17.35 -8.18
C THR A 4 -24.81 16.27 -9.17
N PHE A 5 -24.60 15.01 -8.79
CA PHE A 5 -25.07 13.84 -9.51
C PHE A 5 -25.41 12.72 -8.53
N ASN A 6 -26.15 11.71 -8.99
CA ASN A 6 -26.43 10.52 -8.19
C ASN A 6 -25.45 9.41 -8.54
N LEU A 7 -24.77 8.89 -7.52
CA LEU A 7 -23.94 7.70 -7.63
C LEU A 7 -24.84 6.45 -7.57
N GLU A 8 -24.75 5.63 -8.61
CA GLU A 8 -25.54 4.42 -8.76
C GLU A 8 -24.90 3.22 -8.05
N GLY A 9 -25.67 2.14 -7.94
CA GLY A 9 -25.19 0.85 -7.44
C GLY A 9 -25.36 0.64 -5.94
N PHE A 10 -25.62 1.66 -5.14
CA PHE A 10 -26.13 1.49 -3.77
C PHE A 10 -27.63 1.15 -3.81
N PRO A 11 -28.22 0.54 -2.77
CA PRO A 11 -29.65 0.24 -2.72
C PRO A 11 -30.55 1.47 -2.93
N ASN A 12 -30.08 2.65 -2.50
CA ASN A 12 -30.71 3.94 -2.74
C ASN A 12 -29.72 4.86 -3.48
N PRO A 13 -30.20 5.81 -4.30
CA PRO A 13 -29.33 6.81 -4.92
C PRO A 13 -28.53 7.58 -3.87
N VAL A 14 -27.21 7.69 -4.06
CA VAL A 14 -26.33 8.47 -3.19
C VAL A 14 -26.03 9.80 -3.89
N GLU A 15 -26.46 10.91 -3.29
CA GLU A 15 -26.15 12.24 -3.83
C GLU A 15 -24.66 12.55 -3.66
N VAL A 16 -23.99 12.92 -4.75
CA VAL A 16 -22.59 13.37 -4.74
C VAL A 16 -22.53 14.84 -5.12
N THR A 17 -21.99 15.66 -4.23
CA THR A 17 -21.73 17.10 -4.47
C THR A 17 -20.26 17.31 -4.80
N LEU A 18 -19.98 18.08 -5.86
CA LEU A 18 -18.64 18.39 -6.35
C LEU A 18 -18.31 19.88 -6.22
N PRO A 19 -17.05 20.23 -5.88
CA PRO A 19 -16.60 21.61 -5.89
C PRO A 19 -16.54 22.16 -7.33
N GLU A 20 -16.41 23.48 -7.47
CA GLU A 20 -16.28 24.09 -8.79
C GLU A 20 -15.05 23.55 -9.54
N LYS A 21 -15.17 23.43 -10.87
CA LYS A 21 -14.09 22.95 -11.78
C LYS A 21 -13.66 21.49 -11.56
N PHE A 22 -14.44 20.71 -10.83
CA PHE A 22 -14.31 19.26 -10.76
C PHE A 22 -15.54 18.60 -11.33
N THR A 23 -15.36 17.72 -12.30
CA THR A 23 -16.45 17.07 -13.03
C THR A 23 -16.72 15.66 -12.49
N SER A 24 -17.94 15.17 -12.68
CA SER A 24 -18.29 13.78 -12.36
C SER A 24 -17.43 12.78 -13.14
N GLN A 25 -17.11 13.08 -14.40
CA GLN A 25 -16.23 12.25 -15.22
C GLN A 25 -14.82 12.13 -14.64
N GLU A 26 -14.25 13.22 -14.11
CA GLU A 26 -12.93 13.18 -13.46
C GLU A 26 -12.96 12.37 -12.16
N LEU A 27 -14.00 12.54 -11.33
CA LEU A 27 -14.15 11.76 -10.09
C LEU A 27 -14.35 10.26 -10.39
N LEU A 28 -15.24 9.92 -11.32
CA LEU A 28 -15.50 8.54 -11.73
C LEU A 28 -14.31 7.93 -12.50
N GLY A 29 -13.44 8.77 -13.06
CA GLY A 29 -12.16 8.36 -13.63
C GLY A 29 -11.06 8.11 -12.59
N PHE A 30 -11.26 8.55 -11.34
CA PHE A 30 -10.27 8.43 -10.27
C PHE A 30 -10.37 7.07 -9.57
N GLU A 31 -9.35 6.24 -9.75
CA GLU A 31 -9.33 4.85 -9.27
C GLU A 31 -9.53 4.72 -7.76
N ALA A 32 -8.93 5.61 -6.97
CA ALA A 32 -9.09 5.61 -5.52
C ALA A 32 -10.57 5.78 -5.10
N PHE A 33 -11.32 6.65 -5.77
CA PHE A 33 -12.75 6.82 -5.50
C PHE A 33 -13.55 5.57 -5.87
N ASN A 34 -13.25 4.94 -7.01
CA ASN A 34 -13.92 3.71 -7.43
C ASN A 34 -13.63 2.54 -6.47
N ASN A 35 -12.38 2.39 -6.03
CA ASN A 35 -11.99 1.37 -5.05
C ASN A 35 -12.69 1.61 -3.71
N TRP A 36 -12.63 2.84 -3.19
CA TRP A 36 -13.28 3.21 -1.93
C TRP A 36 -14.80 2.97 -1.97
N THR A 37 -15.49 3.44 -3.01
CA THR A 37 -16.94 3.26 -3.14
C THR A 37 -17.34 1.79 -3.31
N SER A 38 -16.58 1.01 -4.09
CA SER A 38 -16.83 -0.42 -4.29
C SER A 38 -16.64 -1.23 -3.00
N SER A 39 -15.54 -1.02 -2.27
CA SER A 39 -15.29 -1.68 -0.98
C SER A 39 -16.34 -1.29 0.06
N LEU A 40 -16.66 0.01 0.17
CA LEU A 40 -17.69 0.48 1.11
C LEU A 40 -19.05 -0.13 0.80
N LYS A 41 -19.46 -0.15 -0.48
CA LYS A 41 -20.71 -0.79 -0.91
C LYS A 41 -20.77 -2.26 -0.51
N HIS A 42 -19.71 -3.01 -0.80
CA HIS A 42 -19.63 -4.42 -0.45
C HIS A 42 -19.73 -4.63 1.07
N ASN A 43 -18.92 -3.91 1.84
CA ASN A 43 -18.87 -4.07 3.29
C ASN A 43 -20.18 -3.65 3.98
N LEU A 44 -20.86 -2.60 3.48
CA LEU A 44 -22.20 -2.24 3.98
C LEU A 44 -23.23 -3.34 3.70
N ALA A 45 -23.10 -4.10 2.61
CA ALA A 45 -24.01 -5.21 2.29
C ALA A 45 -23.82 -6.42 3.21
N LEU A 46 -22.66 -6.60 3.86
CA LEU A 46 -22.41 -7.67 4.82
C LEU A 46 -23.33 -7.59 6.05
N GLN A 47 -23.91 -6.41 6.32
CA GLN A 47 -24.88 -6.21 7.40
C GLN A 47 -26.17 -7.05 7.21
N GLN A 48 -26.40 -7.62 6.04
CA GLN A 48 -27.51 -8.54 5.80
C GLN A 48 -27.34 -9.89 6.50
N ASP A 49 -26.11 -10.27 6.90
CA ASP A 49 -25.88 -11.45 7.71
C ASP A 49 -26.45 -11.25 9.13
N PRO A 50 -27.33 -12.13 9.64
CA PRO A 50 -27.84 -12.08 11.00
C PRO A 50 -26.77 -12.04 12.11
N LYS A 51 -25.54 -12.48 11.82
CA LYS A 51 -24.40 -12.45 12.74
C LYS A 51 -23.63 -11.13 12.71
N HIS A 52 -23.90 -10.25 11.74
CA HIS A 52 -23.21 -8.97 11.62
C HIS A 52 -23.58 -8.04 12.79
N ALA A 53 -22.59 -7.32 13.33
CA ALA A 53 -22.78 -6.47 14.52
C ALA A 53 -23.89 -5.40 14.33
N PHE A 54 -24.04 -4.91 13.10
CA PHE A 54 -25.05 -3.90 12.72
C PHE A 54 -26.30 -4.48 12.04
N HIS A 55 -26.53 -5.79 12.04
CA HIS A 55 -27.66 -6.41 11.34
C HIS A 55 -29.03 -5.83 11.75
N LYS A 56 -29.22 -5.63 13.06
CA LYS A 56 -30.48 -5.13 13.60
C LYS A 56 -30.82 -3.71 13.12
N TYR A 57 -29.80 -2.87 12.92
CA TYR A 57 -29.92 -1.46 12.53
C TYR A 57 -28.80 -1.10 11.55
N PRO A 58 -28.95 -1.49 10.27
CA PRO A 58 -27.88 -1.35 9.30
C PRO A 58 -27.54 0.11 9.04
N TYR A 59 -26.27 0.35 8.76
CA TYR A 59 -25.77 1.63 8.26
C TYR A 59 -25.89 1.69 6.74
N ARG A 60 -26.13 2.91 6.23
CA ARG A 60 -26.21 3.21 4.81
C ARG A 60 -25.50 4.51 4.48
N LEU A 61 -24.82 4.52 3.35
CA LEU A 61 -24.30 5.74 2.73
C LEU A 61 -25.47 6.49 2.07
N THR A 62 -25.61 7.78 2.36
CA THR A 62 -26.70 8.61 1.80
C THR A 62 -26.19 9.78 0.97
N LYS A 63 -25.02 10.33 1.33
CA LYS A 63 -24.43 11.50 0.65
C LYS A 63 -22.91 11.41 0.63
N ILE A 64 -22.31 11.95 -0.43
CA ILE A 64 -20.88 12.26 -0.52
C ILE A 64 -20.73 13.74 -0.88
N GLU A 65 -19.96 14.46 -0.08
CA GLU A 65 -19.54 15.83 -0.40
C GLU A 65 -18.04 15.82 -0.70
N VAL A 66 -17.65 16.05 -1.95
CA VAL A 66 -16.25 16.31 -2.28
C VAL A 66 -15.93 17.74 -1.86
N GLN A 67 -15.01 17.88 -0.92
CA GLN A 67 -14.66 19.16 -0.31
C GLN A 67 -13.52 19.85 -1.07
N SER A 68 -12.54 19.07 -1.54
CA SER A 68 -11.40 19.58 -2.30
C SER A 68 -10.76 18.48 -3.14
N PHE A 69 -9.96 18.88 -4.13
CA PHE A 69 -9.20 17.98 -4.98
C PHE A 69 -7.89 18.64 -5.42
N ASP A 70 -6.91 17.82 -5.77
CA ASP A 70 -5.62 18.24 -6.32
C ASP A 70 -5.34 17.52 -7.65
N LYS A 71 -4.71 18.23 -8.58
CA LYS A 71 -4.28 17.69 -9.87
C LYS A 71 -2.76 17.73 -9.99
N PHE A 72 -2.19 16.63 -10.45
CA PHE A 72 -0.78 16.54 -10.83
C PHE A 72 -0.66 16.77 -12.33
N GLY A 73 -0.18 17.95 -12.71
CA GLY A 73 -0.25 18.40 -14.10
C GLY A 73 -1.69 18.72 -14.53
N PRO A 74 -1.98 18.70 -15.84
CA PRO A 74 -3.24 19.24 -16.37
C PRO A 74 -4.46 18.36 -16.10
N THR A 75 -4.29 17.03 -16.00
CA THR A 75 -5.42 16.09 -16.06
C THR A 75 -5.41 14.99 -15.00
N LYS A 76 -4.26 14.64 -14.41
CA LYS A 76 -4.17 13.53 -13.45
C LYS A 76 -4.70 13.99 -12.09
N ILE A 77 -5.82 13.42 -11.65
CA ILE A 77 -6.30 13.60 -10.27
C ILE A 77 -5.29 12.94 -9.33
N GLY A 78 -4.76 13.71 -8.39
CA GLY A 78 -3.83 13.23 -7.37
C GLY A 78 -4.55 12.89 -6.07
N PHE A 79 -5.29 13.86 -5.54
CA PHE A 79 -5.96 13.73 -4.24
C PHE A 79 -7.42 14.21 -4.30
N VAL A 80 -8.27 13.60 -3.47
CA VAL A 80 -9.65 14.03 -3.25
C VAL A 80 -9.94 13.97 -1.75
N LYS A 81 -10.37 15.08 -1.15
CA LYS A 81 -10.92 15.09 0.21
C LYS A 81 -12.44 15.06 0.11
N LEU A 82 -13.07 14.14 0.84
CA LEU A 82 -14.52 14.03 0.88
C LEU A 82 -15.07 13.86 2.31
N LYS A 83 -16.36 14.14 2.46
CA LYS A 83 -17.18 13.75 3.60
C LYS A 83 -18.31 12.86 3.12
N ALA A 84 -18.34 11.62 3.59
CA ALA A 84 -19.44 10.69 3.43
C ALA A 84 -20.42 10.85 4.60
N THR A 85 -21.72 10.80 4.32
CA THR A 85 -22.77 10.73 5.35
C THR A 85 -23.24 9.29 5.44
N VAL A 86 -22.93 8.65 6.57
CA VAL A 86 -23.25 7.24 6.83
C VAL A 86 -24.07 7.13 8.10
N ILE A 87 -25.37 6.87 7.92
CA ILE A 87 -26.37 6.88 8.99
C ILE A 87 -26.93 5.48 9.22
N SER A 88 -27.38 5.21 10.45
CA SER A 88 -28.10 3.98 10.78
C SER A 88 -29.60 4.14 10.54
N ASP A 89 -30.30 3.03 10.36
CA ASP A 89 -31.75 2.97 10.47
C ASP A 89 -32.25 3.15 11.92
N ASN A 90 -31.36 3.10 12.93
CA ASN A 90 -31.65 3.55 14.28
C ASN A 90 -31.48 5.07 14.41
N GLU A 91 -32.57 5.80 14.61
CA GLU A 91 -32.57 7.27 14.75
C GLU A 91 -31.74 7.77 15.94
N ASP A 92 -31.57 6.95 16.98
CA ASP A 92 -30.77 7.30 18.15
C ASP A 92 -29.27 7.01 17.97
N ALA A 93 -28.87 6.34 16.89
CA ALA A 93 -27.47 6.00 16.64
C ALA A 93 -26.72 7.19 16.01
N PRO A 94 -25.47 7.44 16.43
CA PRO A 94 -24.67 8.50 15.83
C PRO A 94 -24.31 8.17 14.36
N GLU A 95 -24.17 9.23 13.55
CA GLU A 95 -23.55 9.15 12.22
C GLU A 95 -22.10 8.65 12.36
N LEU A 96 -21.68 7.74 11.47
CA LEU A 96 -20.29 7.28 11.46
C LEU A 96 -19.36 8.38 10.93
N PRO A 97 -18.13 8.52 11.46
CA PRO A 97 -17.15 9.44 10.90
C PRO A 97 -16.88 9.10 9.42
N GLY A 98 -17.23 10.02 8.52
CA GLY A 98 -17.13 9.80 7.08
C GLY A 98 -16.12 10.69 6.35
N ILE A 99 -15.21 11.37 7.06
CA ILE A 99 -14.16 12.16 6.42
C ILE A 99 -13.10 11.21 5.85
N ALA A 100 -12.79 11.34 4.57
CA ALA A 100 -11.74 10.56 3.92
C ALA A 100 -10.87 11.42 3.00
N PHE A 101 -9.57 11.18 3.06
CA PHE A 101 -8.58 11.66 2.11
C PHE A 101 -8.23 10.53 1.15
N LEU A 102 -8.71 10.65 -0.08
CA LEU A 102 -8.47 9.67 -1.13
C LEU A 102 -7.20 10.02 -1.88
N ARG A 103 -6.22 9.13 -1.79
CA ARG A 103 -4.94 9.19 -2.50
C ARG A 103 -4.61 7.90 -3.26
N GLY A 104 -5.35 6.82 -3.01
CA GLY A 104 -5.16 5.53 -3.65
C GLY A 104 -4.01 4.71 -3.05
N GLY A 105 -3.72 3.59 -3.71
CA GLY A 105 -2.71 2.64 -3.26
C GLY A 105 -1.28 3.06 -3.60
N SER A 106 -0.37 2.66 -2.73
CA SER A 106 1.08 2.70 -2.96
C SER A 106 1.65 1.30 -2.78
N VAL A 107 2.96 1.13 -2.95
CA VAL A 107 3.68 -0.13 -2.73
C VAL A 107 4.97 0.16 -2.00
N ALA A 108 5.45 -0.78 -1.18
CA ALA A 108 6.74 -0.66 -0.51
C ALA A 108 7.54 -1.95 -0.61
N VAL A 109 8.86 -1.83 -0.63
CA VAL A 109 9.76 -2.99 -0.75
C VAL A 109 10.77 -3.00 0.39
N LEU A 110 10.74 -4.06 1.18
CA LEU A 110 11.81 -4.40 2.12
C LEU A 110 12.95 -5.03 1.34
N MET A 111 14.01 -4.25 1.12
CA MET A 111 15.19 -4.69 0.39
C MET A 111 16.28 -5.13 1.36
N ILE A 112 16.55 -6.43 1.43
CA ILE A 112 17.55 -7.03 2.30
C ILE A 112 18.76 -7.47 1.47
N LEU A 113 19.95 -7.00 1.85
CA LEU A 113 21.23 -7.42 1.28
C LEU A 113 21.94 -8.32 2.28
N ARG A 114 22.44 -9.45 1.80
CA ARG A 114 23.18 -10.43 2.61
C ARG A 114 24.54 -10.69 1.99
N PRO A 115 25.64 -10.60 2.75
CA PRO A 115 26.93 -10.98 2.22
C PRO A 115 27.00 -12.50 2.07
N THR A 116 27.59 -12.98 0.98
CA THR A 116 27.76 -14.42 0.71
C THR A 116 28.64 -15.14 1.74
N ASP A 117 29.46 -14.41 2.49
CA ASP A 117 30.35 -14.92 3.52
C ASP A 117 29.71 -14.96 4.93
N SER A 118 28.48 -14.46 5.12
CA SER A 118 27.79 -14.45 6.41
C SER A 118 26.27 -14.56 6.28
N MET A 119 25.73 -15.69 6.77
CA MET A 119 24.30 -15.98 6.71
C MET A 119 23.46 -15.20 7.74
N ASP A 120 24.07 -14.73 8.83
CA ASP A 120 23.33 -14.03 9.88
C ASP A 120 23.38 -12.50 9.70
N GLU A 121 24.30 -12.01 8.87
CA GLU A 121 24.45 -10.59 8.59
C GLU A 121 23.44 -10.13 7.55
N LYS A 122 22.68 -9.07 7.88
CA LYS A 122 21.68 -8.48 6.99
C LYS A 122 21.78 -6.96 7.01
N TRP A 123 21.68 -6.39 5.82
CA TRP A 123 21.60 -4.95 5.60
C TRP A 123 20.30 -4.61 4.91
N VAL A 124 19.78 -3.41 5.17
CA VAL A 124 18.51 -2.93 4.61
C VAL A 124 18.74 -1.63 3.88
N VAL A 125 18.24 -1.55 2.64
CA VAL A 125 18.19 -0.30 1.88
C VAL A 125 16.98 0.50 2.33
N MET A 126 17.22 1.76 2.67
CA MET A 126 16.24 2.76 3.08
C MET A 126 16.40 4.01 2.22
N THR A 127 15.34 4.80 2.13
CA THR A 127 15.36 6.15 1.59
C THR A 127 15.32 7.16 2.75
N GLU A 128 15.94 8.32 2.53
CA GLU A 128 15.84 9.52 3.36
C GLU A 128 15.37 10.66 2.46
N GLN A 129 14.13 11.10 2.67
CA GLN A 129 13.46 12.05 1.78
C GLN A 129 12.54 13.02 2.53
N PRO A 130 12.22 14.20 1.97
CA PRO A 130 11.23 15.10 2.54
C PRO A 130 9.83 14.48 2.57
N ARG A 131 9.21 14.52 3.74
CA ARG A 131 7.78 14.22 3.94
C ARG A 131 7.13 15.44 4.57
N ILE A 132 6.79 16.42 3.73
CA ILE A 132 6.14 17.67 4.17
C ILE A 132 4.85 17.42 4.97
N PRO A 133 3.98 16.45 4.62
CA PRO A 133 2.82 16.13 5.45
C PRO A 133 3.17 15.67 6.87
N ALA A 134 4.37 15.12 7.09
CA ALA A 134 4.89 14.73 8.39
C ALA A 134 5.83 15.79 9.00
N CYS A 135 5.90 16.99 8.40
CA CYS A 135 6.79 18.08 8.79
C CYS A 135 8.28 17.68 8.85
N SER A 136 8.72 16.78 7.95
CA SER A 136 10.09 16.27 7.92
C SER A 136 10.78 16.58 6.58
N LEU A 137 12.07 16.93 6.64
CA LEU A 137 12.93 17.11 5.47
C LEU A 137 13.91 15.93 5.26
N SER A 138 13.94 14.98 6.20
CA SER A 138 14.88 13.85 6.21
C SER A 138 14.20 12.61 6.83
N PHE A 139 13.00 12.30 6.36
CA PHE A 139 12.23 11.17 6.86
C PHE A 139 12.84 9.86 6.36
N ARG A 140 13.12 8.93 7.28
CA ARG A 140 13.71 7.63 6.97
C ARG A 140 12.64 6.56 6.87
N GLU A 141 12.64 5.86 5.76
CA GLU A 141 11.64 4.84 5.42
C GLU A 141 12.22 3.82 4.44
N ILE A 142 11.55 2.68 4.29
CA ILE A 142 11.86 1.78 3.18
C ILE A 142 11.39 2.40 1.85
N PRO A 143 12.07 2.08 0.73
CA PRO A 143 11.65 2.48 -0.61
C PRO A 143 10.18 2.17 -0.91
N ALA A 144 9.49 3.09 -1.58
CA ALA A 144 8.06 3.00 -1.84
C ALA A 144 7.61 3.88 -3.00
N GLY A 145 6.56 3.47 -3.71
CA GLY A 145 6.07 4.15 -4.90
C GLY A 145 4.56 4.12 -5.04
N MET A 146 3.99 5.01 -5.87
CA MET A 146 2.54 5.02 -6.11
C MET A 146 2.16 3.95 -7.13
N LEU A 147 0.97 3.35 -6.98
CA LEU A 147 0.50 2.40 -7.99
C LEU A 147 0.07 3.13 -9.26
N GLU A 148 0.60 2.73 -10.41
CA GLU A 148 0.15 3.18 -11.71
C GLU A 148 -0.86 2.21 -12.32
N LYS A 149 -1.86 2.79 -13.00
CA LYS A 149 -2.91 2.04 -13.68
C LYS A 149 -2.34 1.20 -14.82
N GLY A 150 -2.71 -0.08 -14.86
CA GLY A 150 -2.35 -0.99 -15.95
C GLY A 150 -1.05 -1.78 -15.74
N LYS A 151 -0.29 -1.49 -14.67
CA LYS A 151 0.86 -2.31 -14.25
C LYS A 151 0.43 -3.33 -13.19
N SER A 152 1.12 -4.48 -13.15
CA SER A 152 0.97 -5.44 -12.05
C SER A 152 1.48 -4.81 -10.75
N LEU A 153 1.05 -5.28 -9.57
CA LEU A 153 1.59 -4.77 -8.29
C LEU A 153 3.12 -4.94 -8.20
N ARG A 154 3.64 -6.03 -8.75
CA ARG A 154 5.09 -6.30 -8.81
C ARG A 154 5.80 -5.40 -9.81
N GLY A 155 5.18 -5.12 -10.96
CA GLY A 155 5.73 -4.23 -11.97
C GLY A 155 5.76 -2.78 -11.49
N ASN A 156 4.74 -2.35 -10.75
CA ASN A 156 4.77 -1.08 -10.02
C ASN A 156 5.92 -1.06 -9.00
N ALA A 157 6.01 -2.08 -8.14
CA ALA A 157 7.11 -2.19 -7.18
C ALA A 157 8.49 -2.17 -7.85
N ALA A 158 8.69 -2.92 -8.93
CA ALA A 158 9.97 -2.97 -9.63
C ALA A 158 10.35 -1.62 -10.24
N ALA A 159 9.41 -0.98 -10.96
CA ALA A 159 9.65 0.28 -11.64
C ALA A 159 9.94 1.44 -10.67
N GLU A 160 9.12 1.59 -9.63
CA GLU A 160 9.28 2.67 -8.65
C GLU A 160 10.60 2.53 -7.88
N ILE A 161 10.99 1.29 -7.55
CA ILE A 161 12.23 1.04 -6.83
C ILE A 161 13.45 1.25 -7.72
N GLU A 162 13.39 0.84 -8.99
CA GLU A 162 14.46 1.14 -9.94
C GLU A 162 14.67 2.65 -10.07
N GLU A 163 13.60 3.44 -10.08
CA GLU A 163 13.65 4.91 -10.10
C GLU A 163 14.26 5.49 -8.80
N GLU A 164 13.79 5.05 -7.62
CA GLU A 164 14.27 5.59 -6.34
C GLU A 164 15.70 5.15 -5.99
N THR A 165 16.07 3.92 -6.37
CA THR A 165 17.27 3.25 -5.84
C THR A 165 18.32 2.92 -6.89
N GLY A 166 17.95 2.89 -8.17
CA GLY A 166 18.79 2.39 -9.27
C GLY A 166 18.93 0.86 -9.32
N PHE A 167 18.24 0.11 -8.46
CA PHE A 167 18.23 -1.35 -8.53
C PHE A 167 17.19 -1.85 -9.52
N VAL A 168 17.65 -2.54 -10.56
CA VAL A 168 16.76 -3.28 -11.46
C VAL A 168 16.25 -4.52 -10.72
N LEU A 169 14.96 -4.54 -10.38
CA LEU A 169 14.34 -5.63 -9.64
C LEU A 169 13.51 -6.53 -10.57
N PRO A 170 13.90 -7.80 -10.76
CA PRO A 170 13.04 -8.76 -11.47
C PRO A 170 11.74 -9.01 -10.70
N GLU A 171 10.58 -8.81 -11.35
CA GLU A 171 9.26 -8.95 -10.72
C GLU A 171 9.05 -10.33 -10.06
N ASP A 172 9.65 -11.37 -10.61
CA ASP A 172 9.55 -12.76 -10.13
C ASP A 172 10.27 -12.97 -8.78
N GLN A 173 11.29 -12.16 -8.48
CA GLN A 173 12.04 -12.20 -7.22
C GLN A 173 11.31 -11.52 -6.05
N LEU A 174 10.28 -10.70 -6.31
CA LEU A 174 9.54 -10.00 -5.26
C LEU A 174 8.57 -10.92 -4.51
N ILE A 175 8.69 -11.06 -3.19
CA ILE A 175 7.78 -11.85 -2.37
C ILE A 175 6.75 -10.95 -1.71
N ASP A 176 5.47 -11.14 -1.97
CA ASP A 176 4.38 -10.35 -1.38
C ASP A 176 4.12 -10.79 0.08
N LEU A 177 4.70 -10.06 1.03
CA LEU A 177 4.60 -10.38 2.47
C LEU A 177 3.17 -10.20 2.99
N THR A 178 2.48 -9.16 2.52
CA THR A 178 1.10 -8.88 2.90
C THR A 178 0.14 -9.99 2.46
N LYS A 179 0.27 -10.46 1.23
CA LYS A 179 -0.51 -11.59 0.72
C LYS A 179 -0.20 -12.88 1.48
N LEU A 180 1.08 -13.15 1.80
CA LEU A 180 1.46 -14.32 2.58
C LEU A 180 0.85 -14.29 3.99
N ALA A 181 0.89 -13.15 4.67
CA ALA A 181 0.33 -13.01 6.01
C ALA A 181 -1.20 -13.15 6.04
N LEU A 182 -1.88 -12.72 4.97
CA LEU A 182 -3.34 -12.78 4.88
C LEU A 182 -3.89 -14.13 4.43
N GLN A 183 -3.06 -15.12 4.08
CA GLN A 183 -3.53 -16.45 3.64
C GLN A 183 -4.42 -17.16 4.68
N GLN A 184 -4.25 -16.83 5.97
CA GLN A 184 -5.00 -17.41 7.07
C GLN A 184 -5.94 -16.39 7.74
N ALA A 185 -6.10 -15.20 7.16
CA ALA A 185 -6.99 -14.19 7.71
C ALA A 185 -8.45 -14.57 7.41
N GLU A 186 -9.24 -14.75 8.46
CA GLU A 186 -10.68 -14.95 8.33
C GLU A 186 -11.38 -13.59 8.29
N THR A 187 -11.63 -13.08 7.09
CA THR A 187 -12.50 -11.90 6.90
C THR A 187 -13.40 -12.08 5.70
N GLN A 188 -14.65 -11.63 5.83
CA GLN A 188 -15.60 -11.54 4.72
C GLN A 188 -15.54 -10.17 4.01
N GLU A 189 -14.80 -9.21 4.56
CA GLU A 189 -14.68 -7.88 3.99
C GLU A 189 -13.82 -7.88 2.71
N THR A 190 -14.18 -7.01 1.76
CA THR A 190 -13.41 -6.82 0.54
C THR A 190 -12.46 -5.63 0.71
N LEU A 191 -11.27 -5.92 1.23
CA LEU A 191 -10.14 -4.98 1.32
C LEU A 191 -8.96 -5.46 0.47
N GLN A 192 -8.08 -4.54 0.12
CA GLN A 192 -6.84 -4.88 -0.59
C GLN A 192 -5.91 -5.66 0.35
N PRO A 193 -5.20 -6.70 -0.14
CA PRO A 193 -4.29 -7.49 0.69
C PRO A 193 -3.00 -6.71 0.99
N ALA A 194 -3.11 -5.76 1.92
CA ALA A 194 -2.14 -4.69 2.14
C ALA A 194 -2.23 -4.20 3.59
N ILE A 195 -1.23 -3.41 4.02
CA ILE A 195 -1.37 -2.64 5.26
C ILE A 195 -2.13 -1.34 4.99
N TYR A 196 -2.84 -0.84 6.00
CA TYR A 196 -3.50 0.46 5.98
C TYR A 196 -2.84 1.36 7.03
N PRO A 197 -2.02 2.36 6.64
CA PRO A 197 -1.25 3.16 7.59
C PRO A 197 -2.10 4.06 8.50
N SER A 198 -3.23 4.56 7.97
CA SER A 198 -4.12 5.49 8.68
C SER A 198 -5.59 5.33 8.26
N PRO A 199 -6.21 4.16 8.54
CA PRO A 199 -7.55 3.82 8.05
C PRO A 199 -8.67 4.69 8.64
N GLY A 200 -8.38 5.52 9.63
CA GLY A 200 -9.34 6.49 10.20
C GLY A 200 -9.53 7.76 9.36
N GLY A 201 -8.73 7.97 8.32
CA GLY A 201 -8.84 9.20 7.50
C GLY A 201 -8.24 9.13 6.10
N SER A 202 -7.58 8.03 5.71
CA SER A 202 -7.00 7.84 4.38
C SER A 202 -7.45 6.50 3.79
N ASP A 203 -7.67 6.45 2.47
CA ASP A 203 -7.92 5.19 1.75
C ASP A 203 -6.64 4.42 1.40
N GLU A 204 -5.48 5.01 1.69
CA GLU A 204 -4.20 4.42 1.32
C GLU A 204 -4.04 3.01 1.87
N TYR A 205 -3.69 2.11 0.95
CA TYR A 205 -3.25 0.77 1.22
C TYR A 205 -1.86 0.56 0.61
N ILE A 206 -1.02 -0.21 1.29
CA ILE A 206 0.36 -0.47 0.88
C ILE A 206 0.63 -1.98 0.93
N PRO A 207 0.62 -2.69 -0.21
CA PRO A 207 1.19 -4.03 -0.28
C PRO A 207 2.69 -3.95 0.02
N ILE A 208 3.18 -4.88 0.82
CA ILE A 208 4.60 -4.93 1.21
C ILE A 208 5.26 -6.11 0.49
N PHE A 209 6.27 -5.82 -0.30
CA PHE A 209 7.11 -6.83 -0.94
C PHE A 209 8.44 -6.99 -0.20
N LEU A 210 9.00 -8.18 -0.28
CA LEU A 210 10.36 -8.51 0.11
C LEU A 210 11.19 -8.75 -1.14
N TRP A 211 12.37 -8.15 -1.16
CA TRP A 211 13.45 -8.52 -2.06
C TRP A 211 14.69 -8.81 -1.22
N GLU A 212 15.16 -10.06 -1.23
CA GLU A 212 16.35 -10.48 -0.48
C GLU A 212 17.40 -10.98 -1.47
N LYS A 213 18.62 -10.42 -1.39
CA LYS A 213 19.70 -10.70 -2.34
C LYS A 213 21.00 -11.01 -1.61
N GLU A 214 21.63 -12.11 -2.01
CA GLU A 214 23.00 -12.43 -1.63
C GLU A 214 23.97 -11.74 -2.61
N LEU A 215 24.97 -11.05 -2.06
CA LEU A 215 25.99 -10.27 -2.79
C LEU A 215 27.37 -10.51 -2.18
N ASP A 216 28.44 -10.20 -2.92
CA ASP A 216 29.77 -10.13 -2.32
C ASP A 216 29.83 -8.98 -1.28
N ARG A 217 30.63 -9.17 -0.22
CA ARG A 217 30.74 -8.15 0.84
C ARG A 217 31.25 -6.82 0.29
N GLN A 218 32.19 -6.83 -0.65
CA GLN A 218 32.70 -5.63 -1.28
C GLN A 218 31.61 -4.93 -2.09
N GLU A 219 30.72 -5.67 -2.76
CA GLU A 219 29.57 -5.07 -3.46
C GLU A 219 28.63 -4.36 -2.49
N ILE A 220 28.36 -4.94 -1.32
CA ILE A 220 27.54 -4.29 -0.28
C ILE A 220 28.22 -3.01 0.20
N GLU A 221 29.53 -3.03 0.49
CA GLU A 221 30.26 -1.82 0.91
C GLU A 221 30.34 -0.75 -0.18
N ASP A 222 30.50 -1.15 -1.45
CA ASP A 222 30.48 -0.25 -2.60
C ASP A 222 29.10 0.39 -2.78
N LEU A 223 28.02 -0.39 -2.60
CA LEU A 223 26.65 0.11 -2.56
C LEU A 223 26.47 1.09 -1.40
N ARG A 224 26.96 0.77 -0.21
CA ARG A 224 26.92 1.70 0.93
C ARG A 224 27.57 3.04 0.58
N GLY A 225 28.77 3.01 0.00
CA GLY A 225 29.52 4.22 -0.38
C GLY A 225 28.86 5.03 -1.51
N ARG A 226 28.33 4.36 -2.54
CA ARG A 226 27.65 5.01 -3.68
C ARG A 226 26.30 5.59 -3.31
N LEU A 227 25.50 4.83 -2.58
CA LEU A 227 24.12 5.18 -2.25
C LEU A 227 24.06 6.29 -1.19
N THR A 228 25.08 6.41 -0.32
CA THR A 228 25.23 7.59 0.55
C THR A 228 25.63 8.83 -0.24
N GLY A 229 24.66 9.54 -0.81
CA GLY A 229 24.86 10.86 -1.42
C GLY A 229 24.35 11.03 -2.85
N LEU A 230 23.86 9.95 -3.48
CA LEU A 230 23.13 10.06 -4.75
C LEU A 230 21.80 10.77 -4.50
N ARG A 231 21.60 11.88 -5.20
CA ARG A 231 20.29 12.53 -5.38
C ARG A 231 19.76 12.07 -6.73
N THR A 232 18.62 11.38 -6.75
CA THR A 232 17.94 11.01 -7.99
C THR A 232 17.35 12.26 -8.67
N GLN A 233 17.20 12.22 -9.99
CA GLN A 233 16.72 13.38 -10.75
C GLN A 233 15.20 13.56 -10.54
N GLY A 234 14.79 14.66 -9.92
CA GLY A 234 13.38 15.04 -9.75
C GLY A 234 12.90 15.02 -8.31
N GLU A 235 13.41 14.10 -7.49
CA GLU A 235 13.07 13.97 -6.07
C GLU A 235 14.31 14.04 -5.18
N MET A 236 14.22 14.74 -4.04
CA MET A 236 15.33 14.86 -3.10
C MET A 236 15.45 13.61 -2.22
N ILE A 237 15.78 12.48 -2.83
CA ILE A 237 15.96 11.20 -2.15
C ILE A 237 17.44 10.97 -1.90
N THR A 238 17.80 10.58 -0.68
CA THR A 238 19.14 10.06 -0.35
C THR A 238 19.01 8.62 0.12
N LEU A 239 19.78 7.71 -0.44
CA LEU A 239 19.75 6.32 -0.03
C LEU A 239 20.61 6.09 1.23
N ARG A 240 20.13 5.20 2.09
CA ARG A 240 20.75 4.81 3.34
C ARG A 240 20.78 3.29 3.40
N VAL A 241 21.90 2.73 3.85
CA VAL A 241 22.01 1.30 4.10
C VAL A 241 22.29 1.12 5.58
N VAL A 242 21.40 0.41 6.27
CA VAL A 242 21.47 0.21 7.72
C VAL A 242 21.53 -1.27 8.05
N ARG A 243 22.07 -1.59 9.22
CA ARG A 243 22.01 -2.96 9.73
C ARG A 243 20.56 -3.34 10.00
N TYR A 244 20.18 -4.56 9.64
CA TYR A 244 18.83 -5.06 9.84
C TYR A 244 18.39 -4.98 11.32
N GLU A 245 19.29 -5.30 12.25
CA GLU A 245 19.04 -5.21 13.70
C GLU A 245 18.66 -3.80 14.18
N GLU A 246 19.02 -2.76 13.42
CA GLU A 246 18.75 -1.35 13.72
C GLU A 246 17.55 -0.79 12.94
N LEU A 247 16.95 -1.58 12.02
CA LEU A 247 15.85 -1.13 11.17
C LEU A 247 14.66 -0.65 12.01
N TRP A 248 14.27 -1.42 13.02
CA TRP A 248 13.12 -1.09 13.87
C TRP A 248 13.31 0.18 14.70
N ARG A 249 14.57 0.59 14.96
CA ARG A 249 14.89 1.87 15.62
C ARG A 249 14.96 3.00 14.61
N THR A 250 15.65 2.78 13.50
CA THR A 250 15.91 3.80 12.47
C THR A 250 14.65 4.21 11.73
N GLY A 251 13.81 3.23 11.39
CA GLY A 251 12.53 3.41 10.70
C GLY A 251 11.32 3.43 11.64
N ALA A 252 11.52 3.61 12.95
CA ALA A 252 10.45 3.50 13.97
C ALA A 252 9.25 4.44 13.72
N ARG A 253 9.46 5.54 12.98
CA ARG A 253 8.43 6.54 12.68
C ARG A 253 7.62 6.22 11.43
N ASP A 254 8.06 5.27 10.63
CA ASP A 254 7.45 4.94 9.35
C ASP A 254 6.64 3.64 9.45
N ALA A 255 5.34 3.74 9.18
CA ALA A 255 4.41 2.62 9.35
C ALA A 255 4.75 1.43 8.45
N LYS A 256 5.07 1.69 7.17
CA LYS A 256 5.43 0.62 6.21
C LYS A 256 6.74 -0.06 6.56
N THR A 257 7.73 0.68 7.09
CA THR A 257 8.99 0.09 7.57
C THR A 257 8.75 -0.87 8.73
N LEU A 258 8.02 -0.44 9.77
CA LEU A 258 7.74 -1.30 10.92
C LEU A 258 6.85 -2.49 10.56
N ALA A 259 5.85 -2.28 9.69
CA ALA A 259 5.02 -3.37 9.21
C ALA A 259 5.83 -4.38 8.40
N ALA A 260 6.70 -3.92 7.49
CA ALA A 260 7.55 -4.81 6.71
C ALA A 260 8.49 -5.64 7.58
N TRP A 261 9.13 -5.00 8.58
CA TRP A 261 9.95 -5.68 9.57
C TRP A 261 9.14 -6.73 10.35
N ALA A 262 7.97 -6.36 10.88
CA ALA A 262 7.13 -7.26 11.67
C ALA A 262 6.59 -8.43 10.85
N LEU A 263 6.16 -8.19 9.60
CA LEU A 263 5.71 -9.22 8.67
C LEU A 263 6.85 -10.18 8.32
N TYR A 264 8.03 -9.65 7.97
CA TYR A 264 9.21 -10.47 7.70
C TYR A 264 9.60 -11.35 8.88
N GLU A 265 9.67 -10.77 10.09
CA GLU A 265 9.94 -11.50 11.33
C GLU A 265 8.89 -12.59 11.61
N GLY A 266 7.60 -12.25 11.55
CA GLY A 266 6.51 -13.19 11.81
C GLY A 266 6.47 -14.35 10.81
N LEU A 267 6.59 -14.04 9.51
CA LEU A 267 6.56 -15.03 8.45
C LEU A 267 7.81 -15.92 8.46
N ASN A 268 8.98 -15.40 8.84
CA ASN A 268 10.19 -16.20 9.02
C ASN A 268 10.07 -17.14 10.22
N ARG A 269 9.58 -16.66 11.38
CA ARG A 269 9.35 -17.54 12.54
C ARG A 269 8.36 -18.66 12.22
N ALA A 270 7.36 -18.40 11.38
CA ALA A 270 6.42 -19.41 10.90
C ALA A 270 6.97 -20.29 9.75
N GLY A 271 8.18 -20.02 9.25
CA GLY A 271 8.81 -20.73 8.13
C GLY A 271 8.10 -20.55 6.79
N VAL A 272 7.27 -19.52 6.64
CA VAL A 272 6.43 -19.28 5.45
C VAL A 272 7.27 -18.73 4.30
N ILE A 273 8.20 -17.81 4.58
CA ILE A 273 9.08 -17.22 3.56
C ILE A 273 9.96 -18.31 2.91
N GLN A 274 10.56 -19.21 3.70
CA GLN A 274 11.41 -20.28 3.19
C GLN A 274 10.61 -21.28 2.33
N LYS A 275 9.37 -21.59 2.73
CA LYS A 275 8.46 -22.40 1.92
C LYS A 275 8.13 -21.73 0.59
N GLU A 276 7.85 -20.43 0.60
CA GLU A 276 7.56 -19.66 -0.60
C GLU A 276 8.78 -19.58 -1.55
N ILE A 277 9.98 -19.37 -1.01
CA ILE A 277 11.24 -19.39 -1.79
C ILE A 277 11.43 -20.75 -2.45
N LYS A 278 11.31 -21.85 -1.69
CA LYS A 278 11.43 -23.22 -2.23
C LYS A 278 10.38 -23.51 -3.30
N ARG A 279 9.12 -23.09 -3.07
CA ARG A 279 8.03 -23.24 -4.03
C ARG A 279 8.34 -22.55 -5.36
N ARG A 280 8.91 -21.34 -5.30
CA ARG A 280 9.31 -20.59 -6.50
C ARG A 280 10.52 -21.19 -7.20
N GLN A 281 11.52 -21.66 -6.46
CA GLN A 281 12.67 -22.38 -7.02
C GLN A 281 12.24 -23.70 -7.68
N GLY A 282 11.25 -24.39 -7.11
CA GLY A 282 10.64 -25.59 -7.70
C GLY A 282 9.82 -25.33 -8.98
N MET A 283 9.31 -24.10 -9.17
CA MET A 283 8.67 -23.69 -10.44
C MET A 283 9.66 -23.42 -11.57
N PHE A 284 10.97 -23.30 -11.28
CA PHE A 284 12.03 -23.28 -12.28
C PHE A 284 12.60 -24.68 -12.61
N ASN A 285 12.16 -25.72 -11.89
CA ASN A 285 12.64 -27.10 -12.02
C ASN A 285 11.52 -28.10 -12.39
N THR A 286 10.48 -27.70 -13.10
CA THR A 286 9.59 -28.66 -13.79
C THR A 286 10.03 -28.85 -15.23
N SER A 287 11.17 -29.52 -15.39
CA SER A 287 11.44 -30.42 -16.51
C SER A 287 11.91 -31.72 -15.87
N ASN A 288 11.08 -32.76 -16.00
CA ASN A 288 11.27 -34.11 -15.50
C ASN A 288 11.25 -34.25 -13.97
N ASP A 289 10.10 -34.68 -13.46
CA ASP A 289 10.01 -36.08 -13.05
C ASP A 289 8.57 -36.53 -13.15
N ILE A 290 8.32 -37.27 -14.23
CA ILE A 290 7.17 -38.15 -14.35
C ILE A 290 7.57 -39.46 -13.65
N ILE A 291 6.59 -40.06 -12.97
CA ILE A 291 6.41 -41.49 -12.66
C ILE A 291 7.03 -41.97 -11.33
N PRO A 292 6.39 -42.91 -10.60
CA PRO A 292 5.06 -43.53 -10.78
C PRO A 292 4.00 -43.12 -9.74
#